data_AF-A0AA36HK90-F1
#
_entry.id   AF-A0AA36HK90-F1
#
_cell.length_a   1.000
_cell.length_b   1.000
_cell.length_c   1.000
_cell.angle_alpha   90.00
_cell.angle_beta   90.00
_cell.angle_gamma   90.00
#
_symmetry.space_group_name_H-M   'P 1'
#
loop_
_entity.id
_entity.type
_entity.pdbx_description
1 polymer ?
#
loop_
_entity_poly.entity_id
_entity_poly.type
_entity_poly.pdbx_seq_one_letter_code
_entity_poly.pdbx_strand_id
1 'polypeptide(L)'
;MGAELAARGSYGRLLALLSSRTHDIALAEDALAEAFARALSHWPAHGIPDNPDAWLLTTARNRLTDSQRRQFRFPTVNEIPDMPSSELADGSIPDRRLSLLMVCAHPAIAQDLHVPLMLQTVLGLEAKTIARLFLISPVALSKRLVRTKAKIRDAGIPFALPCDDALRERSTAILEALYALHAHDWLDPAENLGDEAFYLADLLGRLIVDNAEALGLAALIAFSHARARARIVDDMLVPTDEQDVTLWNDALIRYGKRQLHCAYVKSSVGRFQIEAAIESVHIARKETGSTDWLALNKLYVALLKIAPSSPGGFMDLGLGRKPWMRRKP
;
A
#
# COMPACT_ATOMS: atom_id res chain seq x y z
N MET A 1 9.08 3.32 22.31
CA MET A 1 7.68 2.99 21.95
C MET A 1 7.04 4.07 21.07
N GLY A 2 6.97 5.35 21.48
CA GLY A 2 6.32 6.39 20.66
C GLY A 2 6.88 6.60 19.25
N ALA A 3 8.21 6.66 19.10
CA ALA A 3 8.86 6.87 17.79
C ALA A 3 8.63 5.70 16.83
N GLU A 4 8.54 4.48 17.37
CA GLU A 4 8.28 3.27 16.60
C GLU A 4 6.83 3.21 16.13
N LEU A 5 5.87 3.59 16.97
CA LEU A 5 4.46 3.70 16.59
C LEU A 5 4.23 4.79 15.54
N ALA A 6 4.85 5.96 15.69
CA ALA A 6 4.79 7.03 14.69
C ALA A 6 5.47 6.63 13.37
N ALA A 7 6.59 5.90 13.42
CA ALA A 7 7.23 5.33 12.24
C ALA A 7 6.29 4.34 11.54
N ARG A 8 5.63 3.46 12.28
CA ARG A 8 4.73 2.44 11.70
C ARG A 8 3.44 3.07 11.12
N GLY A 9 2.85 4.06 11.77
CA GLY A 9 1.56 4.63 11.36
C GLY A 9 1.63 5.82 10.39
N SER A 10 2.78 6.48 10.25
CA SER A 10 2.86 7.78 9.59
C SER A 10 4.00 7.92 8.58
N TYR A 11 4.92 6.95 8.50
CA TYR A 11 6.09 7.03 7.60
C TYR A 11 5.70 7.38 6.16
N GLY A 12 4.78 6.63 5.55
CA GLY A 12 4.37 6.85 4.16
C GLY A 12 3.74 8.24 3.94
N ARG A 13 2.92 8.71 4.88
CA ARG A 13 2.28 10.04 4.82
C ARG A 13 3.33 11.16 4.91
N LEU A 14 4.25 11.04 5.87
CA LEU A 14 5.35 11.99 6.06
C LEU A 14 6.28 12.01 4.85
N LEU A 15 6.66 10.84 4.32
CA LEU A 15 7.56 10.76 3.17
C LEU A 15 6.91 11.35 1.91
N ALA A 16 5.63 11.07 1.66
CA ALA A 16 4.93 11.62 0.51
C ALA A 16 4.84 13.15 0.56
N LEU A 17 4.65 13.73 1.76
CA LEU A 17 4.66 15.18 1.95
C LEU A 17 6.05 15.79 1.75
N LEU A 18 7.09 15.18 2.33
CA LEU A 18 8.46 15.68 2.18
C LEU A 18 8.92 15.59 0.72
N SER A 19 8.67 14.46 0.06
CA SER A 19 9.08 14.22 -1.32
C SER A 19 8.34 15.11 -2.31
N SER A 20 7.07 15.45 -2.06
CA SER A 20 6.33 16.36 -2.96
C SER A 20 6.88 17.78 -2.98
N ARG A 21 7.57 18.21 -1.90
CA ARG A 21 8.23 19.51 -1.82
C ARG A 21 9.63 19.47 -2.43
N THR A 22 10.40 18.41 -2.19
CA THR A 22 11.80 18.30 -2.67
C THR A 22 11.92 17.78 -4.09
N HIS A 23 10.91 17.08 -4.61
CA HIS A 23 10.98 16.27 -5.83
C HIS A 23 12.12 15.22 -5.80
N ASP A 24 12.60 14.88 -4.61
CA ASP A 24 13.68 13.92 -4.38
C ASP A 24 13.29 13.01 -3.20
N ILE A 25 12.96 11.76 -3.53
CA ILE A 25 12.56 10.73 -2.56
C ILE A 25 13.72 10.39 -1.63
N ALA A 26 14.95 10.27 -2.16
CA ALA A 26 16.10 9.85 -1.37
C ALA A 26 16.45 10.93 -0.33
N LEU A 27 16.45 12.19 -0.76
CA LEU A 27 16.67 13.32 0.15
C LEU A 27 15.60 13.40 1.24
N ALA A 28 14.33 13.14 0.90
CA ALA A 28 13.23 13.11 1.85
C ALA A 28 13.34 11.94 2.84
N GLU A 29 13.74 10.75 2.38
CA GLU A 29 13.99 9.58 3.24
C GLU A 29 15.12 9.84 4.24
N ASP A 30 16.23 10.41 3.79
CA ASP A 30 17.37 10.73 4.65
C ASP A 30 16.99 11.74 5.75
N ALA A 31 16.26 12.80 5.37
CA ALA A 31 15.79 13.80 6.32
C ALA A 31 14.80 13.23 7.34
N LEU A 32 13.90 12.34 6.90
CA LEU A 32 12.95 11.67 7.77
C LEU A 32 13.64 10.67 8.72
N ALA A 33 14.61 9.90 8.21
CA ALA A 33 15.42 8.99 9.03
C ALA A 33 16.18 9.74 10.13
N GLU A 34 16.75 10.90 9.83
CA GLU A 34 17.40 11.74 10.85
C GLU A 34 16.39 12.30 11.87
N ALA A 35 15.18 12.66 11.44
CA ALA A 35 14.13 13.07 12.36
C ALA A 35 13.73 11.95 13.32
N PHE A 36 13.62 10.70 12.84
CA PHE A 36 13.40 9.53 13.69
C PHE A 36 14.57 9.28 14.64
N ALA A 37 15.81 9.39 14.17
CA ALA A 37 17.00 9.24 15.03
C ALA A 37 17.00 10.28 16.17
N ARG A 38 16.63 11.53 15.87
CA ARG A 38 16.46 12.57 16.89
C ARG A 38 15.33 12.25 17.85
N ALA A 39 14.16 11.81 17.36
CA ALA A 39 13.05 11.39 18.21
C ALA A 39 13.44 10.27 19.20
N LEU A 40 14.17 9.26 18.71
CA LEU A 40 14.65 8.13 19.53
C LEU A 40 15.61 8.58 20.65
N SER A 41 16.38 9.64 20.42
CA SER A 41 17.28 10.21 21.44
C SER A 41 16.57 11.20 22.39
N HIS A 42 15.63 12.00 21.89
CA HIS A 42 15.06 13.15 22.60
C HIS A 42 13.83 12.79 23.45
N TRP A 43 12.90 12.00 22.90
CA TRP A 43 11.62 11.68 23.55
C TRP A 43 11.75 10.89 24.85
N PRO A 44 12.71 9.95 25.02
CA PRO A 44 12.88 9.27 26.30
C PRO A 44 13.17 10.21 27.48
N ALA A 45 13.85 11.33 27.22
CA ALA A 45 14.23 12.30 28.26
C ALA A 45 13.20 13.44 28.45
N HIS A 46 12.46 13.81 27.39
CA HIS A 46 11.59 15.00 27.39
C HIS A 46 10.10 14.67 27.27
N GLY A 47 9.76 13.39 27.13
CA GLY A 47 8.41 12.95 26.80
C GLY A 47 8.15 12.96 25.28
N ILE A 48 7.10 12.24 24.88
CA ILE A 48 6.61 12.23 23.50
C ILE A 48 5.76 13.49 23.32
N PRO A 49 5.98 14.30 22.26
CA PRO A 49 5.13 15.46 21.98
C PRO A 49 3.66 15.09 21.75
N ASP A 50 2.73 16.01 22.02
CA ASP A 50 1.29 15.80 21.80
C ASP A 50 0.95 15.45 20.35
N ASN A 51 1.70 16.00 19.39
CA ASN A 51 1.63 15.64 17.98
C ASN A 51 3.03 15.17 17.48
N PRO A 52 3.34 13.86 17.62
CA PRO A 52 4.63 13.29 17.20
C PRO A 52 4.89 13.45 15.70
N ASP A 53 3.82 13.29 14.92
CA ASP A 53 3.76 13.40 13.47
C ASP A 53 4.18 14.80 12.98
N ALA A 54 3.61 15.86 13.56
CA ALA A 54 3.99 17.24 13.25
C ALA A 54 5.43 17.57 13.70
N TRP A 55 5.87 17.02 14.83
CA TRP A 55 7.25 17.19 15.31
C TRP A 55 8.26 16.56 14.35
N LEU A 56 7.99 15.33 13.88
CA LEU A 56 8.83 14.62 12.91
C LEU A 56 8.88 15.37 11.57
N LEU A 57 7.73 15.81 11.06
CA LEU A 57 7.64 16.58 9.82
C LEU A 57 8.46 17.88 9.91
N THR A 58 8.32 18.61 11.02
CA THR A 58 9.04 19.86 11.27
C THR A 58 10.54 19.62 11.37
N THR A 59 10.95 18.58 12.10
CA THR A 59 12.36 18.20 12.26
C THR A 59 13.00 17.82 10.92
N ALA A 60 12.29 17.04 10.10
CA ALA A 60 12.75 16.67 8.76
C ALA A 60 12.84 17.90 7.83
N ARG A 61 11.86 18.80 7.84
CA ARG A 61 11.87 20.05 7.06
C ARG A 61 13.03 20.97 7.42
N ASN A 62 13.32 21.12 8.71
CA ASN A 62 14.49 21.87 9.17
C ASN A 62 15.78 21.24 8.64
N ARG A 63 15.88 19.91 8.67
CA ARG A 63 17.05 19.21 8.15
C ARG A 63 17.26 19.39 6.64
N LEU A 64 16.17 19.38 5.87
CA LEU A 64 16.20 19.68 4.42
C LEU A 64 16.68 21.11 4.15
N THR A 65 16.24 22.07 4.96
CA THR A 65 16.69 23.47 4.84
C THR A 65 18.17 23.59 5.18
N ASP A 66 18.63 22.92 6.25
CA ASP A 66 20.02 22.92 6.67
C ASP A 66 20.96 22.25 5.65
N SER A 67 20.52 21.17 4.98
CA SER A 67 21.33 20.50 3.96
C SER A 67 21.56 21.41 2.75
N GLN A 68 20.54 22.13 2.30
CA GLN A 68 20.66 23.10 1.22
C GLN A 68 21.60 24.25 1.59
N ARG A 69 21.45 24.84 2.78
CA ARG A 69 22.36 25.90 3.28
C ARG A 69 23.82 25.47 3.37
N ARG A 70 24.10 24.18 3.54
CA ARG A 70 25.48 23.64 3.57
C ARG A 70 26.04 23.38 2.17
N GLN A 71 25.19 23.03 1.21
CA GLN A 71 25.60 22.84 -0.20
C GLN A 71 25.89 24.18 -0.88
N PHE A 72 25.06 25.19 -0.61
CA PHE A 72 25.28 26.55 -1.08
C PHE A 72 25.99 27.35 0.01
N ARG A 73 27.32 27.42 -0.03
CA ARG A 73 28.17 28.14 0.96
C ARG A 73 28.00 29.68 0.92
N PHE A 74 26.87 30.17 0.42
CA PHE A 74 26.45 31.58 0.33
C PHE A 74 24.96 31.69 0.73
N PRO A 75 24.51 32.81 1.32
CA PRO A 75 23.11 32.98 1.71
C PRO A 75 22.27 33.27 0.46
N THR A 76 21.88 32.22 -0.26
CA THR A 76 20.81 32.32 -1.26
C THR A 76 19.47 32.15 -0.55
N VAL A 77 18.58 33.10 -0.81
CA VAL A 77 17.19 33.14 -0.30
C VAL A 77 16.49 31.82 -0.61
N ASN A 78 15.78 31.28 0.39
CA ASN A 78 14.99 30.04 0.37
C ASN A 78 14.46 29.65 -1.03
N GLU A 79 15.14 28.73 -1.72
CA GLU A 79 14.68 28.18 -3.01
C GLU A 79 13.56 27.15 -2.83
N ILE A 80 13.28 26.73 -1.59
CA ILE A 80 12.03 26.03 -1.27
C ILE A 80 11.00 27.11 -0.87
N PRO A 81 9.89 27.28 -1.61
CA PRO A 81 8.90 28.28 -1.26
C PRO A 81 8.51 28.14 0.21
N ASP A 82 8.65 29.20 1.01
CA ASP A 82 8.03 29.31 2.33
C ASP A 82 6.51 29.37 2.12
N MET A 83 5.92 28.21 1.80
CA MET A 83 4.50 28.04 1.99
C MET A 83 4.26 27.99 3.49
N PRO A 84 3.31 28.78 4.02
CA PRO A 84 3.02 28.76 5.43
C PRO A 84 2.73 27.32 5.86
N SER A 85 3.15 26.98 7.08
CA SER A 85 2.85 25.73 7.81
C SER A 85 1.34 25.43 7.97
N SER A 86 0.48 26.21 7.32
CA SER A 86 -0.97 26.11 7.24
C SER A 86 -1.48 24.80 6.61
N GLU A 87 -0.62 23.92 6.10
CA GLU A 87 -1.02 22.56 5.71
C GLU A 87 -1.47 21.69 6.89
N LEU A 88 -1.18 22.11 8.13
CA LEU A 88 -1.64 21.48 9.38
C LEU A 88 -2.83 22.24 10.01
N ALA A 89 -3.66 22.92 9.21
CA ALA A 89 -4.73 23.81 9.69
C ALA A 89 -5.70 23.18 10.71
N ASP A 90 -5.80 21.84 10.73
CA ASP A 90 -6.64 21.07 11.66
C ASP A 90 -5.86 19.99 12.43
N GLY A 91 -4.54 20.14 12.56
CA GLY A 91 -3.65 19.15 13.19
C GLY A 91 -3.47 17.83 12.42
N SER A 92 -4.22 17.63 11.33
CA SER A 92 -4.14 16.47 10.44
C SER A 92 -3.09 16.67 9.33
N ILE A 93 -2.32 15.62 9.06
CA ILE A 93 -1.33 15.57 7.98
C ILE A 93 -2.03 15.30 6.65
N PRO A 94 -1.89 16.14 5.61
CA PRO A 94 -2.46 15.86 4.30
C PRO A 94 -1.90 14.56 3.71
N ASP A 95 -2.77 13.66 3.24
CA ASP A 95 -2.33 12.40 2.64
C ASP A 95 -1.96 12.60 1.17
N ARG A 96 -0.65 12.56 0.88
CA ARG A 96 -0.07 12.65 -0.48
C ARG A 96 0.37 11.29 -1.04
N ARG A 97 0.09 10.18 -0.35
CA ARG A 97 0.63 8.86 -0.71
C ARG A 97 0.18 8.41 -2.09
N LEU A 98 -1.07 8.69 -2.47
CA LEU A 98 -1.55 8.34 -3.80
C LEU A 98 -0.79 9.09 -4.91
N SER A 99 -0.43 10.36 -4.70
CA SER A 99 0.45 11.09 -5.62
C SER A 99 1.84 10.45 -5.71
N LEU A 100 2.42 10.04 -4.58
CA LEU A 100 3.71 9.36 -4.58
C LEU A 100 3.66 7.98 -5.27
N LEU A 101 2.59 7.20 -5.07
CA LEU A 101 2.35 5.96 -5.81
C LEU A 101 2.30 6.22 -7.32
N MET A 102 1.65 7.30 -7.76
CA MET A 102 1.61 7.70 -9.17
C MET A 102 2.97 8.14 -9.73
N VAL A 103 3.86 8.69 -8.89
CA VAL A 103 5.26 8.96 -9.26
C VAL A 103 6.03 7.65 -9.41
N CYS A 104 5.87 6.70 -8.49
CA CYS A 104 6.53 5.40 -8.55
C CYS A 104 6.06 4.55 -9.76
N ALA A 105 4.84 4.78 -10.25
CA ALA A 105 4.28 4.15 -11.44
C ALA A 105 4.66 4.86 -12.76
N HIS A 106 5.49 5.90 -12.72
CA HIS A 106 5.77 6.69 -13.92
C HIS A 106 6.45 5.85 -15.03
N PRO A 107 6.05 5.99 -16.31
CA PRO A 107 6.58 5.16 -17.42
C PRO A 107 8.09 5.33 -17.67
N ALA A 108 8.69 6.41 -17.16
CA ALA A 108 10.15 6.59 -17.19
C ALA A 108 10.91 5.59 -16.29
N ILE A 109 10.22 4.93 -15.35
CA ILE A 109 10.78 3.92 -14.46
C ILE A 109 10.57 2.54 -15.09
N ALA A 110 11.55 1.63 -14.94
CA ALA A 110 11.38 0.27 -15.42
C ALA A 110 10.20 -0.41 -14.70
N GLN A 111 9.34 -1.06 -15.47
CA GLN A 111 8.07 -1.62 -14.99
C GLN A 111 8.27 -2.62 -13.84
N ASP A 112 9.34 -3.42 -13.88
CA ASP A 112 9.66 -4.40 -12.83
C ASP A 112 10.08 -3.76 -11.50
N LEU A 113 10.30 -2.44 -11.48
CA LEU A 113 10.65 -1.67 -10.28
C LEU A 113 9.48 -0.83 -9.73
N HIS A 114 8.35 -0.72 -10.44
CA HIS A 114 7.19 0.04 -9.96
C HIS A 114 6.71 -0.49 -8.59
N VAL A 115 6.36 -1.77 -8.51
CA VAL A 115 5.82 -2.37 -7.29
C VAL A 115 6.86 -2.41 -6.14
N PRO A 116 8.11 -2.89 -6.33
CA PRO A 116 9.11 -2.83 -5.28
C PRO A 116 9.38 -1.42 -4.75
N LEU A 117 9.37 -0.41 -5.62
CA LEU A 117 9.57 0.97 -5.22
C LEU A 117 8.40 1.48 -4.37
N MET A 118 7.15 1.20 -4.75
CA MET A 118 5.97 1.58 -3.98
C MET A 118 5.96 0.91 -2.59
N LEU A 119 6.26 -0.39 -2.55
CA LEU A 119 6.31 -1.16 -1.31
C LEU A 119 7.33 -0.58 -0.33
N GLN A 120 8.52 -0.20 -0.82
CA GLN A 120 9.55 0.40 0.03
C GLN A 120 9.21 1.83 0.45
N THR A 121 8.92 2.69 -0.52
CA THR A 121 8.86 4.14 -0.30
C THR A 121 7.55 4.57 0.33
N VAL A 122 6.41 4.08 -0.18
CA VAL A 122 5.09 4.52 0.28
C VAL A 122 4.57 3.63 1.39
N LEU A 123 4.76 2.32 1.25
CA LEU A 123 4.15 1.33 2.12
C LEU A 123 5.09 0.86 3.23
N GLY A 124 6.33 1.35 3.27
CA GLY A 124 7.25 1.18 4.39
C GLY A 124 7.85 -0.22 4.55
N LEU A 125 7.72 -1.11 3.56
CA LEU A 125 8.26 -2.46 3.66
C LEU A 125 9.78 -2.47 3.60
N GLU A 126 10.38 -3.27 4.47
CA GLU A 126 11.81 -3.48 4.44
C GLU A 126 12.27 -4.17 3.14
N ALA A 127 13.43 -3.74 2.63
CA ALA A 127 14.03 -4.32 1.43
C ALA A 127 14.23 -5.84 1.53
N LYS A 128 14.49 -6.39 2.73
CA LYS A 128 14.60 -7.84 2.96
C LYS A 128 13.28 -8.57 2.71
N THR A 129 12.15 -7.96 3.08
CA THR A 129 10.81 -8.52 2.89
C THR A 129 10.43 -8.44 1.42
N ILE A 130 10.65 -7.28 0.80
CA ILE A 130 10.41 -7.10 -0.64
C ILE A 130 11.27 -8.08 -1.45
N ALA A 131 12.55 -8.22 -1.13
CA ALA A 131 13.45 -9.15 -1.82
C ALA A 131 12.96 -10.60 -1.77
N ARG A 132 12.42 -11.05 -0.63
CA ARG A 132 11.76 -12.36 -0.49
C ARG A 132 10.51 -12.45 -1.37
N LEU A 133 9.68 -11.42 -1.35
CA LEU A 133 8.49 -11.32 -2.19
C LEU A 133 8.81 -11.38 -3.67
N PHE A 134 9.97 -10.90 -4.12
CA PHE A 134 10.36 -10.85 -5.54
C PHE A 134 11.42 -11.89 -5.93
N LEU A 135 11.81 -12.79 -5.02
CA LEU A 135 12.86 -13.81 -5.22
C LEU A 135 14.17 -13.25 -5.80
N ILE A 136 14.59 -12.08 -5.32
CA ILE A 136 15.83 -11.41 -5.71
C ILE A 136 16.72 -11.14 -4.49
N SER A 137 18.01 -10.90 -4.71
CA SER A 137 18.92 -10.52 -3.61
C SER A 137 18.51 -9.17 -2.99
N PRO A 138 18.44 -9.05 -1.64
CA PRO A 138 18.18 -7.78 -0.97
C PRO A 138 19.17 -6.69 -1.36
N VAL A 139 20.45 -7.04 -1.51
CA VAL A 139 21.51 -6.09 -1.90
C VAL A 139 21.31 -5.62 -3.34
N ALA A 140 20.95 -6.52 -4.25
CA ALA A 140 20.68 -6.17 -5.65
C ALA A 140 19.46 -5.26 -5.76
N LEU A 141 18.36 -5.61 -5.06
CA LEU A 141 17.15 -4.80 -5.02
C LEU A 141 17.43 -3.39 -4.50
N SER A 142 18.09 -3.25 -3.34
CA SER A 142 18.41 -1.94 -2.75
C SER A 142 19.21 -1.05 -3.71
N LYS A 143 20.24 -1.60 -4.40
CA LYS A 143 21.01 -0.86 -5.40
C LYS A 143 20.13 -0.37 -6.55
N ARG A 144 19.20 -1.19 -7.04
CA ARG A 144 18.28 -0.84 -8.12
C ARG A 144 17.29 0.25 -7.67
N LEU A 145 16.76 0.16 -6.46
CA LEU A 145 15.83 1.15 -5.90
C LEU A 145 16.50 2.51 -5.69
N VAL A 146 17.74 2.56 -5.17
CA VAL A 146 18.51 3.81 -5.04
C VAL A 146 18.71 4.50 -6.39
N ARG A 147 19.14 3.74 -7.41
CA ARG A 147 19.30 4.28 -8.78
C ARG A 147 17.98 4.78 -9.36
N THR A 148 16.88 4.12 -9.02
CA THR A 148 15.55 4.51 -9.49
C THR A 148 15.09 5.81 -8.85
N LYS A 149 15.30 6.00 -7.54
CA LYS A 149 15.02 7.28 -6.85
C LYS A 149 15.83 8.43 -7.45
N ALA A 150 17.11 8.20 -7.75
CA ALA A 150 17.94 9.18 -8.47
C ALA A 150 17.37 9.50 -9.85
N LYS A 151 16.95 8.48 -10.62
CA LYS A 151 16.30 8.68 -11.93
C LYS A 151 15.02 9.51 -11.86
N ILE A 152 14.20 9.33 -10.82
CA ILE A 152 12.97 10.11 -10.61
C ILE A 152 13.28 11.59 -10.46
N ARG A 153 14.28 11.91 -9.63
CA ARG A 153 14.77 13.28 -9.44
C ARG A 153 15.35 13.86 -10.73
N ASP A 154 16.28 13.13 -11.36
CA ASP A 154 17.01 13.61 -12.53
C ASP A 154 16.09 13.81 -13.75
N ALA A 155 14.99 13.04 -13.83
CA ALA A 155 13.95 13.21 -14.84
C ALA A 155 12.92 14.31 -14.52
N GLY A 156 12.97 14.91 -13.32
CA GLY A 156 12.05 15.98 -12.91
C GLY A 156 10.58 15.54 -12.87
N ILE A 157 10.30 14.30 -12.44
CA ILE A 157 8.93 13.77 -12.44
C ILE A 157 8.06 14.57 -11.46
N PRO A 158 6.91 15.14 -11.90
CA PRO A 158 6.05 15.93 -11.02
C PRO A 158 5.39 15.08 -9.92
N PHE A 159 5.42 15.58 -8.68
CA PHE A 159 4.77 14.94 -7.52
C PHE A 159 3.33 15.41 -7.36
N ALA A 160 2.56 15.29 -8.44
CA ALA A 160 1.15 15.65 -8.50
C ALA A 160 0.33 14.48 -9.07
N LEU A 161 -0.99 14.51 -8.87
CA LEU A 161 -1.87 13.59 -9.58
C LEU A 161 -1.80 13.91 -11.08
N PRO A 162 -1.54 12.92 -11.95
CA PRO A 162 -1.54 13.13 -13.38
C PRO A 162 -2.98 13.33 -13.92
N CYS A 163 -3.11 13.62 -15.21
CA CYS A 163 -4.41 13.63 -15.88
C CYS A 163 -5.06 12.22 -15.89
N ASP A 164 -6.37 12.16 -16.13
CA ASP A 164 -7.18 10.94 -16.01
C ASP A 164 -6.66 9.75 -16.83
N ASP A 165 -6.15 9.99 -18.05
CA ASP A 165 -5.60 8.92 -18.88
C ASP A 165 -4.34 8.30 -18.26
N ALA A 166 -3.43 9.14 -17.79
CA ALA A 166 -2.21 8.70 -17.12
C ALA A 166 -2.50 8.13 -15.71
N LEU A 167 -3.54 8.60 -15.01
CA LEU A 167 -4.03 7.98 -13.78
C LEU A 167 -4.45 6.52 -14.04
N ARG A 168 -5.22 6.28 -15.11
CA ARG A 168 -5.69 4.95 -15.49
C ARG A 168 -4.53 4.03 -15.86
N GLU A 169 -3.62 4.49 -16.72
CA GLU A 169 -2.45 3.71 -17.16
C GLU A 169 -1.57 3.28 -15.98
N ARG A 170 -1.33 4.18 -15.03
CA ARG A 170 -0.48 3.93 -13.87
C ARG A 170 -1.14 3.09 -12.78
N SER A 171 -2.48 3.04 -12.76
CA SER A 171 -3.24 2.38 -11.70
C SER A 171 -2.95 0.89 -11.57
N THR A 172 -2.65 0.18 -12.66
CA THR A 172 -2.41 -1.27 -12.63
C THR A 172 -1.24 -1.64 -11.72
N ALA A 173 -0.11 -0.92 -11.79
CA ALA A 173 1.03 -1.17 -10.93
C ALA A 173 0.71 -0.87 -9.45
N ILE A 174 -0.11 0.14 -9.19
CA ILE A 174 -0.55 0.52 -7.85
C ILE A 174 -1.44 -0.59 -7.26
N LEU A 175 -2.40 -1.10 -8.04
CA LEU A 175 -3.25 -2.21 -7.62
C LEU A 175 -2.43 -3.46 -7.26
N GLU A 176 -1.41 -3.79 -8.06
CA GLU A 176 -0.51 -4.91 -7.73
C GLU A 176 0.31 -4.66 -6.45
N ALA A 177 0.75 -3.41 -6.20
CA ALA A 177 1.45 -3.08 -4.96
C ALA A 177 0.54 -3.18 -3.72
N LEU A 178 -0.69 -2.70 -3.82
CA LEU A 178 -1.68 -2.81 -2.74
C LEU A 178 -2.10 -4.27 -2.50
N TYR A 179 -2.23 -5.06 -3.56
CA TYR A 179 -2.43 -6.50 -3.45
C TYR A 179 -1.26 -7.18 -2.76
N ALA A 180 -0.01 -6.86 -3.14
CA ALA A 180 1.19 -7.41 -2.52
C ALA A 180 1.27 -7.07 -1.03
N LEU A 181 0.93 -5.83 -0.66
CA LEU A 181 0.84 -5.40 0.74
C LEU A 181 -0.21 -6.20 1.52
N HIS A 182 -1.41 -6.32 0.95
CA HIS A 182 -2.48 -7.12 1.56
C HIS A 182 -2.09 -8.59 1.74
N ALA A 183 -1.45 -9.17 0.73
CA ALA A 183 -1.04 -10.57 0.75
C ALA A 183 0.09 -10.81 1.77
N HIS A 184 0.99 -9.83 1.94
CA HIS A 184 2.00 -9.85 3.00
C HIS A 184 1.37 -9.81 4.40
N ASP A 185 0.46 -8.85 4.64
CA ASP A 185 -0.29 -8.75 5.91
C ASP A 185 -1.09 -10.01 6.22
N TRP A 186 -1.63 -10.67 5.19
CA TRP A 186 -2.35 -11.93 5.35
C TRP A 186 -1.45 -13.06 5.88
N LEU A 187 -0.18 -13.10 5.45
CA LEU A 187 0.80 -14.09 5.93
C LEU A 187 1.40 -13.73 7.29
N ASP A 188 1.59 -12.43 7.54
CA ASP A 188 2.24 -11.91 8.73
C ASP A 188 1.43 -10.73 9.30
N PRO A 189 0.34 -11.01 10.03
CA PRO A 189 -0.60 -9.98 10.50
C PRO A 189 -0.04 -9.11 11.65
N ALA A 190 1.23 -9.28 12.02
CA ALA A 190 1.85 -8.59 13.15
C ALA A 190 2.00 -7.07 12.92
N GLU A 191 1.92 -6.59 11.68
CA GLU A 191 2.21 -5.20 11.31
C GLU A 191 0.97 -4.34 10.97
N ASN A 192 -0.25 -4.92 10.98
CA ASN A 192 -1.52 -4.26 10.65
C ASN A 192 -1.50 -3.44 9.34
N LEU A 193 -0.72 -3.90 8.36
CA LEU A 193 -0.52 -3.25 7.06
C LEU A 193 -1.73 -3.43 6.14
N GLY A 194 -2.63 -4.36 6.45
CA GLY A 194 -3.80 -4.60 5.63
C GLY A 194 -4.87 -3.51 5.75
N ASP A 195 -4.98 -2.82 6.89
CA ASP A 195 -5.85 -1.63 7.03
C ASP A 195 -5.36 -0.50 6.11
N GLU A 196 -4.04 -0.36 5.97
CA GLU A 196 -3.42 0.59 5.07
C GLU A 196 -3.65 0.23 3.60
N ALA A 197 -3.46 -1.04 3.24
CA ALA A 197 -3.78 -1.54 1.90
C ALA A 197 -5.25 -1.28 1.55
N PHE A 198 -6.17 -1.51 2.49
CA PHE A 198 -7.59 -1.25 2.33
C PHE A 198 -7.89 0.23 2.11
N TYR A 199 -7.34 1.11 2.96
CA TYR A 199 -7.52 2.56 2.86
C TYR A 199 -7.09 3.09 1.50
N LEU A 200 -5.89 2.72 1.04
CA LEU A 200 -5.37 3.18 -0.24
C LEU A 200 -6.13 2.60 -1.44
N ALA A 201 -6.59 1.35 -1.36
CA ALA A 201 -7.41 0.74 -2.41
C ALA A 201 -8.78 1.43 -2.55
N ASP A 202 -9.43 1.73 -1.43
CA ASP A 202 -10.67 2.51 -1.41
C ASP A 202 -10.47 3.93 -1.93
N LEU A 203 -9.41 4.62 -1.49
CA LEU A 203 -9.09 5.96 -1.99
C LEU A 203 -8.83 5.98 -3.50
N LEU A 204 -8.10 4.98 -4.02
CA LEU A 204 -7.87 4.82 -5.45
C LEU A 204 -9.17 4.57 -6.22
N GLY A 205 -10.07 3.72 -5.70
CA GLY A 205 -11.38 3.46 -6.30
C GLY A 205 -12.29 4.69 -6.33
N ARG A 206 -12.21 5.56 -5.32
CA ARG A 206 -12.93 6.84 -5.28
C ARG A 206 -12.33 7.88 -6.23
N LEU A 207 -11.01 7.88 -6.41
CA LEU A 207 -10.34 8.80 -7.34
C LEU A 207 -10.60 8.41 -8.80
N ILE A 208 -10.47 7.13 -9.14
CA ILE A 208 -10.65 6.63 -10.51
C ILE A 208 -12.01 5.96 -10.62
N VAL A 209 -13.06 6.79 -10.71
CA VAL A 209 -14.46 6.36 -10.67
C VAL A 209 -14.77 5.26 -11.70
N ASP A 210 -14.09 5.25 -12.85
CA ASP A 210 -14.30 4.29 -13.93
C ASP A 210 -13.33 3.10 -13.96
N ASN A 211 -12.66 2.82 -12.84
CA ASN A 211 -11.78 1.66 -12.73
C ASN A 211 -12.46 0.53 -11.94
N ALA A 212 -13.07 -0.42 -12.67
CA ALA A 212 -13.72 -1.58 -12.09
C ALA A 212 -12.77 -2.47 -11.27
N GLU A 213 -11.49 -2.56 -11.66
CA GLU A 213 -10.49 -3.35 -10.95
C GLU A 213 -10.08 -2.74 -9.61
N ALA A 214 -10.06 -1.40 -9.50
CA ALA A 214 -9.81 -0.74 -8.22
C ALA A 214 -10.92 -1.04 -7.20
N LEU A 215 -12.18 -1.01 -7.65
CA LEU A 215 -13.33 -1.40 -6.83
C LEU A 215 -13.28 -2.90 -6.47
N GLY A 216 -12.88 -3.75 -7.43
CA GLY A 216 -12.65 -5.17 -7.22
C GLY A 216 -11.60 -5.46 -6.14
N LEU A 217 -10.45 -4.78 -6.19
CA LEU A 217 -9.40 -4.93 -5.18
C LEU A 217 -9.85 -4.44 -3.81
N ALA A 218 -10.52 -3.29 -3.73
CA ALA A 218 -11.07 -2.80 -2.48
C ALA A 218 -12.08 -3.78 -1.86
N ALA A 219 -12.92 -4.42 -2.70
CA ALA A 219 -13.85 -5.47 -2.26
C ALA A 219 -13.11 -6.72 -1.75
N LEU A 220 -12.08 -7.17 -2.49
CA LEU A 220 -11.25 -8.31 -2.13
C LEU A 220 -10.61 -8.13 -0.76
N ILE A 221 -9.94 -6.99 -0.54
CA ILE A 221 -9.29 -6.67 0.73
C ILE A 221 -10.35 -6.59 1.84
N ALA A 222 -11.48 -5.91 1.61
CA ALA A 222 -12.56 -5.83 2.60
C ALA A 222 -13.07 -7.21 3.03
N PHE A 223 -13.30 -8.12 2.09
CA PHE A 223 -13.77 -9.47 2.38
C PHE A 223 -12.75 -10.31 3.15
N SER A 224 -11.46 -10.17 2.81
CA SER A 224 -10.38 -10.82 3.56
C SER A 224 -10.29 -10.28 4.98
N HIS A 225 -10.32 -8.95 5.17
CA HIS A 225 -10.31 -8.29 6.48
C HIS A 225 -11.55 -8.58 7.32
N ALA A 226 -12.72 -8.72 6.69
CA ALA A 226 -13.96 -9.06 7.38
C ALA A 226 -13.84 -10.36 8.19
N ARG A 227 -13.01 -11.30 7.72
CA ARG A 227 -12.79 -12.61 8.34
C ARG A 227 -11.59 -12.65 9.28
N ALA A 228 -10.81 -11.56 9.41
CA ALA A 228 -9.52 -11.54 10.11
C ALA A 228 -9.56 -12.21 11.49
N ARG A 229 -10.58 -11.88 12.30
CA ARG A 229 -10.77 -12.42 13.66
C ARG A 229 -11.09 -13.91 13.73
N ALA A 230 -11.51 -14.51 12.61
CA ALA A 230 -11.83 -15.94 12.52
C ALA A 230 -10.73 -16.75 11.81
N ARG A 231 -9.67 -16.11 11.30
CA ARG A 231 -8.64 -16.80 10.50
C ARG A 231 -7.68 -17.64 11.34
N ILE A 232 -7.38 -17.20 12.56
CA ILE A 232 -6.41 -17.82 13.46
C ILE A 232 -7.10 -18.05 14.80
N VAL A 233 -7.07 -19.29 15.26
CA VAL A 233 -7.56 -19.72 16.58
C VAL A 233 -6.46 -20.56 17.20
N ASP A 234 -6.04 -20.24 18.43
CA ASP A 234 -4.95 -20.92 19.14
C ASP A 234 -3.66 -21.01 18.28
N ASP A 235 -3.27 -19.90 17.64
CA ASP A 235 -2.13 -19.79 16.72
C ASP A 235 -2.16 -20.72 15.49
N MET A 236 -3.32 -21.31 15.19
CA MET A 236 -3.53 -22.21 14.05
C MET A 236 -4.46 -21.57 13.01
N LEU A 237 -4.09 -21.71 11.73
CA LEU A 237 -4.92 -21.27 10.61
C LEU A 237 -6.18 -22.14 10.49
N VAL A 238 -7.34 -21.50 10.51
CA VAL A 238 -8.65 -22.15 10.35
C VAL A 238 -9.08 -22.10 8.88
N PRO A 239 -9.35 -23.25 8.22
CA PRO A 239 -9.88 -23.31 6.87
C PRO A 239 -11.14 -22.45 6.70
N THR A 240 -11.28 -21.77 5.56
CA THR A 240 -12.36 -20.79 5.35
C THR A 240 -13.76 -21.36 5.58
N ASP A 241 -13.99 -22.63 5.25
CA ASP A 241 -15.23 -23.38 5.47
C ASP A 241 -15.52 -23.72 6.95
N GLU A 242 -14.48 -23.80 7.77
CA GLU A 242 -14.54 -24.11 9.21
C GLU A 242 -14.56 -22.85 10.09
N GLN A 243 -14.32 -21.66 9.52
CA GLN A 243 -14.32 -20.39 10.25
C GLN A 243 -15.68 -20.06 10.89
N ASP A 244 -15.63 -19.60 12.15
CA ASP A 244 -16.81 -19.08 12.84
C ASP A 244 -17.29 -17.76 12.19
N VAL A 245 -18.48 -17.82 11.59
CA VAL A 245 -19.10 -16.71 10.86
C VAL A 245 -19.60 -15.59 11.79
N THR A 246 -19.77 -15.87 13.08
CA THR A 246 -20.22 -14.88 14.07
C THR A 246 -19.13 -13.84 14.38
N LEU A 247 -17.86 -14.20 14.17
CA LEU A 247 -16.71 -13.32 14.35
C LEU A 247 -16.48 -12.38 13.14
N TRP A 248 -17.23 -12.55 12.05
CA TRP A 248 -17.03 -11.78 10.84
C TRP A 248 -17.60 -10.35 10.93
N ASN A 249 -16.85 -9.37 10.43
CA ASN A 249 -17.22 -7.97 10.46
C ASN A 249 -18.25 -7.62 9.36
N ASP A 250 -19.49 -7.34 9.78
CA ASP A 250 -20.60 -7.01 8.88
C ASP A 250 -20.44 -5.68 8.14
N ALA A 251 -19.74 -4.71 8.72
CA ALA A 251 -19.49 -3.43 8.05
C ALA A 251 -18.59 -3.62 6.83
N LEU A 252 -17.51 -4.40 6.98
CA LEU A 252 -16.60 -4.74 5.89
C LEU A 252 -17.26 -5.65 4.85
N ILE A 253 -18.09 -6.62 5.27
CA ILE A 253 -18.88 -7.44 4.33
C ILE A 253 -19.80 -6.55 3.48
N ARG A 254 -20.58 -5.67 4.11
CA ARG A 254 -21.47 -4.75 3.38
C ARG A 254 -20.68 -3.82 2.46
N TYR A 255 -19.54 -3.32 2.91
CA TYR A 255 -18.65 -2.51 2.06
C TYR A 255 -18.18 -3.29 0.83
N GLY A 256 -17.62 -4.50 1.02
CA GLY A 256 -17.11 -5.32 -0.07
C GLY A 256 -18.22 -5.71 -1.06
N LYS A 257 -19.40 -6.09 -0.57
CA LYS A 257 -20.58 -6.37 -1.42
C LYS A 257 -20.96 -5.16 -2.29
N ARG A 258 -20.96 -3.94 -1.72
CA ARG A 258 -21.25 -2.72 -2.48
C ARG A 258 -20.19 -2.45 -3.55
N GLN A 259 -18.90 -2.51 -3.20
CA GLN A 259 -17.84 -2.23 -4.17
C GLN A 259 -17.81 -3.27 -5.30
N LEU A 260 -17.98 -4.55 -4.98
CA LEU A 260 -18.06 -5.61 -5.99
C LEU A 260 -19.25 -5.42 -6.92
N HIS A 261 -20.42 -5.04 -6.39
CA HIS A 261 -21.58 -4.71 -7.21
C HIS A 261 -21.31 -3.50 -8.13
N CYS A 262 -20.71 -2.43 -7.60
CA CYS A 262 -20.33 -1.27 -8.41
C CYS A 262 -19.31 -1.61 -9.51
N ALA A 263 -18.36 -2.51 -9.22
CA ALA A 263 -17.42 -3.03 -10.22
C ALA A 263 -18.16 -3.83 -11.31
N TYR A 264 -19.05 -4.73 -10.92
CA TYR A 264 -19.84 -5.56 -11.83
C TYR A 264 -20.67 -4.73 -12.81
N VAL A 265 -21.33 -3.67 -12.35
CA VAL A 265 -22.14 -2.78 -13.21
C VAL A 265 -21.32 -2.14 -14.34
N LYS A 266 -20.01 -1.95 -14.14
CA LYS A 266 -19.11 -1.38 -15.16
C LYS A 266 -18.80 -2.33 -16.32
N SER A 267 -19.24 -3.59 -16.25
CA SER A 267 -19.15 -4.57 -17.36
C SER A 267 -17.73 -4.80 -17.89
N SER A 268 -16.71 -4.60 -17.06
CA SER A 268 -15.29 -4.78 -17.39
C SER A 268 -14.65 -5.70 -16.35
N VAL A 269 -14.85 -7.01 -16.48
CA VAL A 269 -14.37 -8.02 -15.53
C VAL A 269 -12.86 -8.17 -15.63
N GLY A 270 -12.17 -8.03 -14.51
CA GLY A 270 -10.74 -8.34 -14.38
C GLY A 270 -10.43 -9.25 -13.20
N ARG A 271 -9.14 -9.39 -12.91
CA ARG A 271 -8.59 -10.36 -11.95
C ARG A 271 -9.13 -10.11 -10.55
N PHE A 272 -9.00 -8.89 -10.03
CA PHE A 272 -9.34 -8.60 -8.63
C PHE A 272 -10.84 -8.69 -8.38
N GLN A 273 -11.68 -8.41 -9.38
CA GLN A 273 -13.11 -8.65 -9.30
C GLN A 273 -13.45 -10.13 -9.14
N ILE A 274 -12.75 -11.01 -9.87
CA ILE A 274 -12.98 -12.46 -9.76
C ILE A 274 -12.48 -12.99 -8.42
N GLU A 275 -11.29 -12.56 -7.97
CA GLU A 275 -10.80 -12.91 -6.63
C GLU A 275 -11.76 -12.43 -5.53
N ALA A 276 -12.29 -11.21 -5.63
CA ALA A 276 -13.31 -10.69 -4.73
C ALA A 276 -14.61 -11.50 -4.79
N ALA A 277 -15.05 -11.90 -5.97
CA ALA A 277 -16.24 -12.74 -6.14
C ALA A 277 -16.06 -14.11 -5.48
N ILE A 278 -14.87 -14.72 -5.58
CA ILE A 278 -14.54 -15.97 -4.89
C ILE A 278 -14.70 -15.81 -3.37
N GLU A 279 -14.11 -14.76 -2.79
CA GLU A 279 -14.25 -14.45 -1.37
C GLU A 279 -15.71 -14.16 -0.98
N SER A 280 -16.48 -13.51 -1.86
CA SER A 280 -17.90 -13.24 -1.64
C SER A 280 -18.77 -14.51 -1.54
N VAL A 281 -18.43 -15.56 -2.29
CA VAL A 281 -19.14 -16.85 -2.21
C VAL A 281 -18.90 -17.52 -0.86
N HIS A 282 -17.69 -17.43 -0.32
CA HIS A 282 -17.42 -17.89 1.04
C HIS A 282 -18.18 -17.07 2.08
N ILE A 283 -18.26 -15.74 1.88
CA ILE A 283 -18.98 -14.85 2.78
C ILE A 283 -20.50 -15.10 2.77
N ALA A 284 -21.06 -15.53 1.64
CA ALA A 284 -22.48 -15.86 1.53
C ALA A 284 -22.91 -16.94 2.54
N ARG A 285 -21.98 -17.80 3.00
CA ARG A 285 -22.25 -18.81 4.04
C ARG A 285 -22.84 -18.21 5.31
N LYS A 286 -22.49 -16.97 5.68
CA LYS A 286 -23.07 -16.31 6.86
C LYS A 286 -24.59 -16.19 6.78
N GLU A 287 -25.13 -16.06 5.56
CA GLU A 287 -26.56 -15.93 5.29
C GLU A 287 -27.19 -17.28 4.88
N THR A 288 -26.49 -18.08 4.08
CA THR A 288 -27.02 -19.30 3.46
C THR A 288 -26.74 -20.58 4.26
N GLY A 289 -25.83 -20.55 5.23
CA GLY A 289 -25.35 -21.72 5.98
C GLY A 289 -24.45 -22.66 5.17
N SER A 290 -24.26 -22.45 3.86
CA SER A 290 -23.44 -23.32 3.00
C SER A 290 -22.70 -22.55 1.91
N THR A 291 -21.55 -23.07 1.48
CA THR A 291 -20.75 -22.50 0.39
C THR A 291 -21.22 -23.06 -0.95
N ASP A 292 -21.49 -22.20 -1.94
CA ASP A 292 -21.81 -22.63 -3.30
C ASP A 292 -20.54 -23.04 -4.07
N TRP A 293 -20.22 -24.34 -3.99
CA TRP A 293 -19.05 -24.92 -4.66
C TRP A 293 -19.12 -24.86 -6.19
N LEU A 294 -20.33 -24.86 -6.78
CA LEU A 294 -20.50 -24.77 -8.22
C LEU A 294 -20.13 -23.37 -8.72
N ALA A 295 -20.59 -22.33 -8.00
CA ALA A 295 -20.20 -20.96 -8.28
C ALA A 295 -18.69 -20.75 -8.12
N LEU A 296 -18.09 -21.27 -7.05
CA LEU A 296 -16.63 -21.21 -6.83
C LEU A 296 -15.85 -21.83 -7.98
N ASN A 297 -16.23 -23.04 -8.43
CA ASN A 297 -15.54 -23.70 -9.53
C ASN A 297 -15.58 -22.87 -10.83
N LYS A 298 -16.75 -22.29 -11.16
CA LYS A 298 -16.88 -21.39 -12.32
C LYS A 298 -15.97 -20.16 -12.21
N LEU A 299 -15.89 -19.56 -11.03
CA LEU A 299 -15.04 -18.39 -10.77
C LEU A 299 -13.55 -18.72 -10.86
N TYR A 300 -13.10 -19.87 -10.32
CA TYR A 300 -11.71 -20.31 -10.48
C TYR A 300 -11.35 -20.59 -11.95
N VAL A 301 -12.26 -21.21 -12.72
CA VAL A 301 -12.06 -21.39 -14.16
C VAL A 301 -11.97 -20.05 -14.88
N ALA A 302 -12.79 -19.06 -14.51
CA ALA A 302 -12.72 -17.71 -15.07
C ALA A 302 -11.39 -17.00 -14.69
N LEU A 303 -10.96 -17.13 -13.44
CA LEU A 303 -9.69 -16.57 -12.97
C LEU A 303 -8.50 -17.09 -13.76
N LEU A 304 -8.43 -18.40 -13.97
CA LEU A 304 -7.36 -19.04 -14.75
C LEU A 304 -7.32 -18.59 -16.22
N LYS A 305 -8.43 -18.12 -16.78
CA LYS A 305 -8.48 -17.56 -18.15
C LYS A 305 -7.94 -16.13 -18.22
N ILE A 306 -8.22 -15.30 -17.22
CA ILE A 306 -7.87 -13.87 -17.19
C ILE A 306 -6.46 -13.65 -16.62
N ALA A 307 -6.14 -14.37 -15.56
CA ALA A 307 -4.86 -14.34 -14.89
C ALA A 307 -4.35 -15.79 -14.77
N PRO A 308 -3.90 -16.40 -15.89
CA PRO A 308 -3.26 -17.70 -15.81
C PRO A 308 -2.08 -17.60 -14.84
N SER A 309 -1.88 -18.63 -14.02
CA SER A 309 -0.70 -18.72 -13.17
C SER A 309 0.54 -18.78 -14.05
N SER A 310 1.12 -17.61 -14.35
CA SER A 310 2.32 -17.50 -15.17
C SER A 310 3.52 -17.92 -14.32
N PRO A 311 4.49 -18.66 -14.87
CA PRO A 311 5.79 -18.82 -14.24
C PRO A 311 6.38 -17.42 -14.03
N GLY A 312 6.64 -17.05 -12.76
CA GLY A 312 7.22 -15.75 -12.40
C GLY A 312 6.26 -14.56 -12.20
N GLY A 313 4.94 -14.78 -12.19
CA GLY A 313 3.98 -13.75 -11.72
C GLY A 313 3.93 -13.68 -10.19
N PHE A 314 3.34 -12.61 -9.62
CA PHE A 314 3.15 -12.47 -8.16
C PHE A 314 2.45 -13.68 -7.49
N MET A 315 1.64 -14.42 -8.25
CA MET A 315 1.04 -15.70 -7.80
C MET A 315 2.07 -16.82 -7.55
N ASP A 316 3.21 -16.82 -8.25
CA ASP A 316 4.27 -17.83 -8.14
C ASP A 316 5.26 -17.53 -7.00
N LEU A 317 5.24 -16.30 -6.47
CA LEU A 317 6.06 -15.83 -5.34
C LEU A 317 5.57 -16.38 -3.97
N GLY A 318 4.91 -17.53 -3.97
CA GLY A 318 4.42 -18.21 -2.76
C GLY A 318 3.13 -17.64 -2.15
N LEU A 319 2.67 -16.47 -2.60
CA LEU A 319 1.42 -15.84 -2.12
C LEU A 319 0.15 -16.34 -2.82
N GLY A 320 0.27 -16.93 -4.02
CA GLY A 320 -0.88 -17.41 -4.80
C GLY A 320 -1.38 -18.80 -4.42
N ARG A 321 -0.60 -19.61 -3.69
CA ARG A 321 -1.07 -20.93 -3.21
C ARG A 321 -1.71 -20.78 -1.83
N LYS A 322 -2.87 -20.13 -1.80
CA LYS A 322 -3.69 -20.06 -0.58
C LYS A 322 -3.96 -21.49 -0.09
N PRO A 323 -3.84 -21.81 1.21
CA PRO A 323 -3.90 -23.19 1.73
C PRO A 323 -5.15 -23.99 1.31
N TRP A 324 -6.28 -23.35 1.03
CA TRP A 324 -7.50 -24.00 0.55
C TRP A 324 -7.44 -24.53 -0.89
N MET A 325 -6.46 -24.14 -1.70
CA MET A 325 -6.20 -24.76 -3.00
C MET A 325 -5.60 -26.17 -2.88
N ARG A 326 -5.18 -26.60 -1.68
CA ARG A 326 -4.56 -27.92 -1.45
C ARG A 326 -5.54 -29.08 -1.23
N ARG A 327 -6.86 -28.86 -1.24
CA ARG A 327 -7.82 -29.98 -1.30
C ARG A 327 -8.19 -30.26 -2.75
N LYS A 328 -7.57 -31.29 -3.32
CA LYS A 328 -8.02 -32.00 -4.53
C LYS A 328 -9.05 -33.09 -4.12
N PRO A 329 -9.82 -33.58 -5.10
CA PRO A 329 -11.28 -33.72 -5.08
C PRO A 329 -11.86 -34.66 -4.02
#